data_AF-A0A0C4WQ99-F1
#
_entry.id   AF-A0A0C4WQ99-F1
#
_cell.length_a   1.000
_cell.length_b   1.000
_cell.length_c   1.000
_cell.angle_alpha   90.00
_cell.angle_beta   90.00
_cell.angle_gamma   90.00
#
_symmetry.space_group_name_H-M   'P 1'
#
loop_
_entity.id
_entity.type
_entity.pdbx_description
1 polymer ?
#
loop_
_entity_poly.entity_id
_entity_poly.type
_entity_poly.pdbx_seq_one_letter_code
_entity_poly.pdbx_strand_id
1 'polypeptide(L)'
;MALNVDHLLRTAATLEQALLALEKTPSREDILFDLYRNAAIKSFELSLETAGKLLRKALKLYAGSPRSVDALVFNDLLRHAGKHGLLDADGVERWLAYRANRNNTAHDYGEGFANDTLKLLPGYLADVRALAGKLQEVFDAAS
;
A
#
# COMPACT_ATOMS: atom_id res chain seq x y z
N MET A 1 15.37 14.83 -8.74
CA MET A 1 14.06 14.21 -9.04
C MET A 1 13.13 14.60 -7.92
N ALA A 2 12.07 15.37 -8.21
CA ALA A 2 11.15 15.85 -7.18
C ALA A 2 10.48 14.66 -6.46
N LEU A 3 10.26 14.79 -5.15
CA LEU A 3 9.50 13.81 -4.39
C LEU A 3 8.02 14.01 -4.71
N ASN A 4 7.39 13.01 -5.34
CA ASN A 4 5.95 13.03 -5.63
C ASN A 4 5.31 11.66 -5.43
N VAL A 5 3.98 11.65 -5.42
CA VAL A 5 3.18 10.44 -5.17
C VAL A 5 2.52 9.88 -6.43
N ASP A 6 2.86 10.39 -7.63
CA ASP A 6 2.17 10.05 -8.88
C ASP A 6 2.19 8.55 -9.18
N HIS A 7 3.34 7.91 -8.98
CA HIS A 7 3.45 6.46 -9.19
C HIS A 7 2.61 5.66 -8.19
N LEU A 8 2.53 6.12 -6.93
CA LEU A 8 1.68 5.50 -5.92
C LEU A 8 0.20 5.65 -6.30
N LEU A 9 -0.23 6.83 -6.72
CA LEU A 9 -1.60 7.06 -7.18
C LEU A 9 -1.93 6.26 -8.44
N ARG A 10 -0.97 6.12 -9.37
CA ARG A 10 -1.16 5.31 -10.58
C ARG A 10 -1.39 3.84 -10.24
N THR A 11 -0.62 3.28 -9.31
CA THR A 11 -0.77 1.89 -8.87
C THR A 11 -2.07 1.66 -8.09
N ALA A 12 -2.49 2.64 -7.28
CA ALA A 12 -3.80 2.63 -6.63
C ALA A 12 -4.96 2.67 -7.64
N ALA A 13 -4.86 3.48 -8.69
CA ALA A 13 -5.86 3.53 -9.75
C ALA A 13 -5.94 2.20 -10.52
N THR A 14 -4.81 1.55 -10.81
CA THR A 14 -4.81 0.21 -11.43
C THR A 14 -5.47 -0.83 -10.53
N LEU A 15 -5.21 -0.79 -9.21
CA LEU A 15 -5.89 -1.65 -8.24
C LEU A 15 -7.42 -1.45 -8.28
N GLU A 16 -7.88 -0.20 -8.25
CA GLU A 16 -9.31 0.10 -8.33
C GLU A 16 -9.96 -0.47 -9.59
N GLN A 17 -9.33 -0.30 -10.75
CA GLN A 17 -9.86 -0.85 -12.00
C GLN A 17 -9.93 -2.38 -11.98
N ALA A 18 -8.93 -3.05 -11.38
CA ALA A 18 -8.96 -4.49 -11.22
C ALA A 18 -10.08 -4.97 -10.29
N LEU A 19 -10.32 -4.26 -9.17
CA LEU A 19 -11.44 -4.55 -8.26
C LEU A 19 -12.81 -4.36 -8.96
N LEU A 20 -13.00 -3.26 -9.67
CA LEU A 20 -14.23 -3.01 -10.43
C LEU A 20 -14.47 -4.04 -11.52
N ALA A 21 -13.41 -4.55 -12.15
CA ALA A 21 -13.52 -5.61 -13.15
C ALA A 21 -13.88 -6.97 -12.52
N LEU A 22 -13.31 -7.29 -11.35
CA LEU A 22 -13.67 -8.49 -10.58
C LEU A 22 -15.15 -8.49 -10.20
N GLU A 23 -15.69 -7.36 -9.73
CA GLU A 23 -17.11 -7.23 -9.36
C GLU A 23 -18.06 -7.46 -10.55
N LYS A 24 -17.62 -7.10 -11.76
CA LYS A 24 -18.39 -7.27 -13.00
C LYS A 24 -18.22 -8.64 -13.65
N THR A 25 -17.29 -9.45 -13.16
CA THR A 25 -17.01 -10.76 -13.74
C THR A 25 -18.06 -11.77 -13.24
N PRO A 26 -18.84 -12.42 -14.15
CA PRO A 26 -20.02 -13.17 -13.77
C PRO A 26 -19.72 -14.51 -13.07
N SER A 27 -18.55 -15.09 -13.32
CA SER A 27 -18.13 -16.37 -12.74
C SER A 27 -16.71 -16.27 -12.19
N ARG A 28 -16.47 -16.92 -11.04
CA ARG A 28 -15.13 -17.06 -10.46
C ARG A 28 -14.26 -18.08 -11.20
N GLU A 29 -14.87 -18.90 -12.05
CA GLU A 29 -14.19 -19.90 -12.89
C GLU A 29 -13.77 -19.32 -14.25
N ASP A 30 -14.12 -18.07 -14.54
CA ASP A 30 -13.72 -17.39 -15.78
C ASP A 30 -12.23 -17.03 -15.72
N ILE A 31 -11.50 -17.27 -16.80
CA ILE A 31 -10.09 -16.87 -16.95
C ILE A 31 -9.92 -15.36 -16.72
N LEU A 32 -10.93 -14.56 -17.08
CA LEU A 32 -10.92 -13.12 -16.80
C LEU A 32 -10.94 -12.82 -15.30
N PHE A 33 -11.61 -13.63 -14.49
CA PHE A 33 -11.60 -13.50 -13.03
C PHE A 33 -10.17 -13.66 -12.49
N ASP A 34 -9.46 -14.71 -12.93
CA ASP A 34 -8.07 -14.95 -12.56
C ASP A 34 -7.14 -13.81 -13.02
N LEU A 35 -7.34 -13.32 -14.25
CA LEU A 35 -6.58 -12.20 -14.78
C LEU A 35 -6.74 -10.94 -13.92
N TYR A 36 -7.97 -10.54 -13.61
CA TYR A 36 -8.23 -9.35 -12.81
C TYR A 36 -7.79 -9.54 -11.35
N ARG A 37 -7.92 -10.75 -10.80
CA ARG A 37 -7.42 -11.08 -9.47
C ARG A 37 -5.91 -10.92 -9.39
N ASN A 38 -5.18 -11.47 -10.37
CA ASN A 38 -3.73 -11.33 -10.44
C ASN A 38 -3.31 -9.86 -10.60
N ALA A 39 -4.03 -9.09 -11.41
CA ALA A 39 -3.81 -7.65 -11.56
C ALA A 39 -4.04 -6.88 -10.24
N ALA A 40 -5.09 -7.21 -9.49
CA ALA A 40 -5.38 -6.61 -8.19
C ALA A 40 -4.27 -6.91 -7.16
N ILE A 41 -3.89 -8.19 -7.02
CA ILE A 41 -2.82 -8.61 -6.10
C ILE A 41 -1.50 -7.93 -6.48
N LYS A 42 -1.12 -7.90 -7.76
CA LYS A 42 0.13 -7.28 -8.18
C LYS A 42 0.13 -5.76 -7.94
N SER A 43 -0.99 -5.11 -8.19
CA SER A 43 -1.15 -3.67 -7.93
C SER A 43 -1.07 -3.36 -6.44
N PHE A 44 -1.65 -4.21 -5.58
CA PHE A 44 -1.50 -4.15 -4.13
C PHE A 44 -0.03 -4.27 -3.70
N GLU A 45 0.68 -5.29 -4.15
CA GLU A 45 2.10 -5.48 -3.80
C GLU A 45 2.97 -4.27 -4.19
N LEU A 46 2.80 -3.79 -5.42
CA LEU A 46 3.60 -2.69 -5.96
C LEU A 46 3.29 -1.36 -5.26
N SER A 47 2.03 -1.08 -4.99
CA SER A 47 1.63 0.12 -4.25
C SER A 47 2.12 0.08 -2.80
N LEU A 48 2.10 -1.09 -2.15
CA LEU A 48 2.55 -1.23 -0.76
C LEU A 48 4.06 -1.01 -0.64
N GLU A 49 4.83 -1.56 -1.58
CA GLU A 49 6.26 -1.32 -1.66
C GLU A 49 6.57 0.17 -1.93
N THR A 50 5.85 0.77 -2.87
CA THR A 50 6.01 2.19 -3.23
C THR A 50 5.68 3.10 -2.05
N ALA A 51 4.57 2.85 -1.35
CA ALA A 51 4.18 3.58 -0.15
C ALA A 51 5.27 3.49 0.94
N GLY A 52 5.84 2.30 1.18
CA GLY A 52 6.95 2.13 2.12
C GLY A 52 8.19 2.94 1.73
N LYS A 53 8.55 2.97 0.44
CA LYS A 53 9.67 3.80 -0.05
C LYS A 53 9.41 5.28 0.16
N LEU A 54 8.20 5.76 -0.10
CA LEU A 54 7.83 7.17 0.08
C LEU A 54 7.74 7.56 1.55
N LEU A 55 7.15 6.72 2.41
CA LEU A 55 7.16 6.89 3.87
C LEU A 55 8.57 7.05 4.41
N ARG A 56 9.52 6.22 3.97
CA ARG A 56 10.92 6.34 4.37
C ARG A 56 11.52 7.68 3.98
N LYS A 57 11.23 8.16 2.77
CA LYS A 57 11.68 9.48 2.32
C LYS A 57 11.06 10.61 3.15
N ALA A 58 9.75 10.55 3.41
CA ALA A 58 9.06 11.53 4.25
C ALA A 58 9.61 11.55 5.68
N LEU A 59 9.81 10.39 6.31
CA LEU A 59 10.37 10.30 7.66
C LEU A 59 11.79 10.84 7.77
N LYS A 60 12.60 10.76 6.71
CA LYS A 60 13.92 11.41 6.68
C LYS A 60 13.86 12.93 6.73
N LEU A 61 12.76 13.54 6.32
CA LEU A 61 12.56 15.00 6.41
C LEU A 61 12.24 15.45 7.84
N TYR A 62 11.65 14.57 8.65
CA TYR A 62 11.38 14.83 10.07
C TYR A 62 12.56 14.51 11.00
N ALA A 63 13.42 13.56 10.61
CA ALA A 63 14.48 13.06 11.48
C ALA A 63 15.75 13.92 11.42
N GLY A 64 16.29 14.29 12.58
CA GLY A 64 17.61 14.93 12.68
C GLY A 64 18.79 14.04 12.25
N SER A 65 18.55 12.75 12.01
CA SER A 65 19.54 11.81 11.47
C SER A 65 18.88 10.88 10.43
N PRO A 66 19.04 11.15 9.12
CA PRO A 66 18.49 10.31 8.06
C PRO A 66 18.94 8.84 8.11
N ARG A 67 20.12 8.58 8.70
CA ARG A 67 20.67 7.21 8.87
C ARG A 67 19.85 6.35 9.82
N SER A 68 19.23 6.93 10.85
CA SER A 68 18.38 6.15 11.77
C SER A 68 17.13 5.63 11.06
N VAL A 69 16.59 6.42 10.12
CA VAL A 69 15.43 6.04 9.31
C VAL A 69 15.78 4.91 8.33
N ASP A 70 17.00 4.87 7.80
CA ASP A 70 17.43 3.79 6.89
C ASP A 70 17.51 2.43 7.58
N ALA A 71 17.81 2.39 8.87
CA ALA A 71 17.88 1.15 9.64
C ALA A 71 16.50 0.55 9.98
N LEU A 72 15.41 1.31 9.82
CA LEU A 72 14.07 0.83 10.18
C LEU A 72 13.60 -0.29 9.25
N VAL A 73 13.19 -1.42 9.82
CA VAL A 73 12.42 -2.44 9.09
C VAL A 73 11.00 -1.93 8.82
N PHE A 74 10.27 -2.58 7.91
CA PHE A 74 8.98 -2.07 7.43
C PHE A 74 7.96 -1.83 8.55
N ASN A 75 7.88 -2.74 9.53
CA ASN A 75 6.93 -2.60 10.64
C ASN A 75 7.29 -1.39 11.53
N ASP A 76 8.58 -1.19 11.80
CA ASP A 76 9.05 -0.03 12.56
C ASP A 76 8.85 1.27 11.78
N LEU A 77 9.02 1.24 10.46
CA LEU A 77 8.73 2.36 9.58
C LEU A 77 7.27 2.82 9.71
N LEU A 78 6.31 1.88 9.74
CA LEU A 78 4.89 2.18 9.93
C LEU A 78 4.62 2.78 11.32
N ARG A 79 5.23 2.22 12.37
CA ARG A 79 5.11 2.76 13.74
C ARG A 79 5.69 4.17 13.85
N HIS A 80 6.80 4.44 13.17
CA HIS A 80 7.38 5.79 13.08
C HIS A 80 6.48 6.75 12.29
N ALA A 81 5.87 6.29 11.20
CA ALA A 81 4.88 7.08 10.47
C ALA A 81 3.72 7.52 11.39
N GLY A 82 3.25 6.62 12.26
CA GLY A 82 2.28 6.93 13.31
C GLY A 82 2.75 8.03 14.27
N LYS A 83 3.97 7.91 14.80
CA LYS A 83 4.56 8.90 15.73
C LYS A 83 4.69 10.30 15.13
N HIS A 84 4.87 10.40 13.81
CA HIS A 84 5.00 11.67 13.09
C HIS A 84 3.67 12.15 12.46
N GLY A 85 2.54 11.50 12.76
CA GLY A 85 1.22 11.91 12.29
C GLY A 85 0.94 11.65 10.80
N LEU A 86 1.78 10.83 10.14
CA LEU A 86 1.54 10.38 8.76
C LEU A 86 0.46 9.30 8.69
N LEU A 87 0.27 8.57 9.80
CA LEU A 87 -0.79 7.59 10.02
C LEU A 87 -1.37 7.84 11.42
N ASP A 88 -2.66 7.58 11.60
CA ASP A 88 -3.28 7.49 12.92
C ASP A 88 -3.05 6.10 13.54
N ALA A 89 -3.46 5.91 14.80
CA ALA A 89 -3.25 4.65 15.52
C ALA A 89 -3.91 3.46 14.79
N ASP A 90 -5.17 3.62 14.37
CA ASP A 90 -5.91 2.59 13.64
C ASP A 90 -5.28 2.34 12.26
N GLY A 91 -4.79 3.38 11.60
CA GLY A 91 -4.07 3.29 10.34
C GLY A 91 -2.79 2.48 10.48
N VAL A 92 -1.98 2.69 11.53
CA VAL A 92 -0.79 1.87 11.76
C VAL A 92 -1.14 0.39 11.85
N GLU A 93 -2.20 0.03 12.59
CA GLU A 93 -2.64 -1.36 12.72
C GLU A 93 -3.15 -1.93 11.38
N ARG A 94 -3.94 -1.17 10.61
CA ARG A 94 -4.37 -1.58 9.26
C ARG A 94 -3.18 -1.81 8.32
N TRP A 95 -2.20 -0.91 8.31
CA TRP A 95 -1.00 -1.04 7.47
C TRP A 95 -0.11 -2.22 7.87
N LEU A 96 -0.01 -2.52 9.16
CA LEU A 96 0.66 -3.74 9.65
C LEU A 96 -0.08 -4.99 9.16
N ALA A 97 -1.42 -5.00 9.20
CA ALA A 97 -2.22 -6.10 8.68
C ALA A 97 -2.04 -6.29 7.16
N TYR A 98 -2.04 -5.21 6.37
CA TYR A 98 -1.75 -5.27 4.93
C TYR A 98 -0.35 -5.85 4.67
N ARG A 99 0.66 -5.42 5.45
CA ARG A 99 2.04 -5.91 5.31
C ARG A 99 2.15 -7.40 5.65
N ALA A 100 1.46 -7.85 6.69
CA ALA A 100 1.40 -9.25 7.09
C ALA A 100 0.71 -10.10 6.02
N ASN A 101 -0.44 -9.63 5.50
CA ASN A 101 -1.17 -10.30 4.44
C ASN A 101 -0.27 -10.48 3.19
N ARG A 102 0.43 -9.43 2.72
CA ARG A 102 1.35 -9.51 1.58
C ARG A 102 2.47 -10.53 1.76
N ASN A 103 2.99 -10.69 2.99
CA ASN A 103 4.01 -11.72 3.27
C ASN A 103 3.45 -13.13 3.07
N ASN A 104 2.19 -13.35 3.44
CA ASN A 104 1.54 -14.64 3.27
C ASN A 104 1.13 -14.87 1.79
N THR A 105 0.70 -13.84 1.06
CA THR A 105 0.32 -13.94 -0.37
C THR A 105 1.48 -14.43 -1.25
N ALA A 106 2.72 -14.08 -0.92
CA ALA A 106 3.89 -14.50 -1.69
C ALA A 106 4.22 -15.99 -1.55
N HIS A 107 3.72 -16.67 -0.51
CA HIS A 107 4.06 -18.06 -0.18
C HIS A 107 2.94 -19.06 -0.48
N ASP A 108 1.68 -18.61 -0.59
CA ASP A 108 0.53 -19.49 -0.75
C ASP A 108 -0.42 -18.97 -1.85
N TYR A 109 -0.22 -19.48 -3.08
CA TYR A 109 -1.04 -19.15 -4.25
C TYR A 109 -2.35 -19.96 -4.34
N GLY A 110 -2.82 -20.57 -3.24
CA GLY A 110 -4.09 -21.31 -3.20
C GLY A 110 -5.36 -20.44 -3.25
N GLU A 111 -6.47 -21.04 -3.70
CA GLU A 111 -7.80 -20.39 -3.84
C GLU A 111 -8.39 -19.87 -2.52
N GLY A 112 -8.02 -20.44 -1.37
CA GLY A 112 -8.51 -19.99 -0.06
C GLY A 112 -7.98 -18.60 0.32
N PHE A 113 -6.67 -18.37 0.09
CA PHE A 113 -5.95 -17.19 0.57
C PHE A 113 -6.15 -15.94 -0.33
N ALA A 114 -6.42 -16.19 -1.61
CA ALA A 114 -6.96 -15.24 -2.59
C ALA A 114 -8.07 -14.34 -2.03
N ASN A 115 -9.06 -14.98 -1.42
CA ASN A 115 -10.33 -14.35 -1.09
C ASN A 115 -10.19 -13.42 0.12
N ASP A 116 -9.33 -13.76 1.07
CA ASP A 116 -9.10 -12.93 2.25
C ASP A 116 -8.28 -11.69 1.91
N THR A 117 -7.30 -11.81 0.99
CA THR A 117 -6.58 -10.66 0.47
C THR A 117 -7.54 -9.71 -0.26
N LEU A 118 -8.38 -10.23 -1.17
CA LEU A 118 -9.35 -9.42 -1.92
C LEU A 118 -10.31 -8.63 -1.02
N LYS A 119 -10.74 -9.19 0.12
CA LYS A 119 -11.60 -8.48 1.10
C LYS A 119 -10.91 -7.27 1.74
N LEU A 120 -9.58 -7.28 1.86
CA LEU A 120 -8.81 -6.17 2.44
C LEU A 120 -8.57 -5.03 1.44
N LEU A 121 -8.57 -5.33 0.13
CA LEU A 121 -8.15 -4.39 -0.91
C LEU A 121 -9.00 -3.11 -1.02
N PRO A 122 -10.34 -3.12 -0.82
CA PRO A 122 -11.12 -1.88 -0.80
C PRO A 122 -10.71 -0.93 0.32
N GLY A 123 -10.48 -1.45 1.53
CA GLY A 123 -9.99 -0.66 2.66
C GLY A 123 -8.57 -0.14 2.43
N TYR A 124 -7.70 -1.01 1.92
CA TYR A 124 -6.34 -0.65 1.54
C TYR A 124 -6.31 0.46 0.48
N LEU A 125 -7.19 0.42 -0.53
CA LEU A 125 -7.26 1.44 -1.57
C LEU A 125 -7.57 2.83 -1.00
N ALA A 126 -8.49 2.91 -0.03
CA ALA A 126 -8.77 4.15 0.67
C ALA A 126 -7.56 4.63 1.49
N ASP A 127 -6.92 3.74 2.23
CA ASP A 127 -5.76 4.06 3.06
C ASP A 127 -4.54 4.52 2.22
N VAL A 128 -4.29 3.91 1.06
CA VAL A 128 -3.21 4.34 0.14
C VAL A 128 -3.45 5.74 -0.38
N ARG A 129 -4.68 6.07 -0.76
CA ARG A 129 -5.03 7.41 -1.26
C ARG A 129 -4.89 8.46 -0.16
N ALA A 130 -5.34 8.14 1.05
CA ALA A 130 -5.17 9.02 2.22
C ALA A 130 -3.69 9.26 2.53
N LEU A 131 -2.89 8.19 2.56
CA LEU A 131 -1.44 8.30 2.78
C LEU A 131 -0.75 9.09 1.67
N ALA A 132 -1.12 8.88 0.40
CA ALA A 132 -0.57 9.63 -0.72
C ALA A 132 -0.81 11.15 -0.56
N GLY A 133 -2.01 11.55 -0.12
CA GLY A 133 -2.32 12.95 0.20
C GLY A 133 -1.40 13.50 1.29
N LYS A 134 -1.26 12.75 2.41
CA LYS A 134 -0.36 13.14 3.51
C LYS A 134 1.09 13.25 3.08
N LEU A 135 1.58 12.30 2.27
CA LEU A 135 2.95 12.33 1.76
C LEU A 135 3.21 13.53 0.84
N GLN A 136 2.24 13.87 -0.03
CA GLN A 136 2.36 15.04 -0.91
C GLN A 136 2.43 16.33 -0.10
N GLU A 137 1.59 16.50 0.94
CA GLU A 137 1.66 17.64 1.86
C GLU A 137 3.07 17.81 2.47
N VAL A 138 3.71 16.71 2.88
CA VAL A 138 5.09 16.74 3.42
C VAL A 138 6.10 17.15 2.37
N PHE A 139 6.00 16.61 1.16
CA PHE A 139 6.96 16.90 0.09
C PHE A 139 6.84 18.33 -0.42
N ASP A 140 5.62 18.86 -0.49
CA ASP A 140 5.37 20.25 -0.87
C ASP A 140 5.93 21.21 0.19
N ALA A 141 5.75 20.90 1.48
CA ALA A 141 6.28 21.74 2.57
C ALA A 141 7.82 21.74 2.66
N ALA A 142 8.49 20.75 2.06
CA ALA A 142 9.94 20.62 2.05
C ALA A 142 10.61 21.11 0.75
N SER A 143 9.81 21.52 -0.24
CA SER A 143 10.27 22.04 -1.54
C SER A 143 10.45 23.55 -1.51
#